data_AF-A0A2U2AC92-F1
#
_entry.id   AF-A0A2U2AC92-F1
#
_cell.length_a   1.000
_cell.length_b   1.000
_cell.length_c   1.000
_cell.angle_alpha   90.00
_cell.angle_beta   90.00
_cell.angle_gamma   90.00
#
_symmetry.space_group_name_H-M   'P 1'
#
loop_
_entity.id
_entity.type
_entity.pdbx_description
1 polymer ?
#
loop_
_entity_poly.entity_id
_entity_poly.type
_entity_poly.pdbx_seq_one_letter_code
_entity_poly.pdbx_strand_id
1 'polypeptide(L)'
;SVQTIANKGLTFAGDSGTPQNFKLGQTVSIVGGETDTTKLVDGKNIGVVVDDEGKLNVKLAKDLNLGADGSVTTGDTVVNNDGVKVGDNVTLGNTGLTIVNGPSVTTSGINAGDKVISNVADGVADSDAVNKGQLDSVQTIANKGLTFAGDSGTPQNFKLGQTVSIVGGETDTTKLVDGKNIGVVVDDEGKLNVKLAKDLNLGADGSVTTGDTVVNNDGVKVGDNVTLGNTGLTIVNGPSVTTSGINAGDKVISNVADGVADSDAVNKGQLDSVQTIASTGVTFSEVRGTPP
;
A
#
# COMPACT_ATOMS: atom_id res chain seq x y z
N SER A 1 -34.38 45.30 93.53
CA SER A 1 -35.27 44.21 94.01
C SER A 1 -35.15 43.00 93.07
N VAL A 2 -35.76 41.86 93.40
CA VAL A 2 -35.87 40.70 92.46
C VAL A 2 -36.43 41.14 91.10
N GLN A 3 -37.40 42.06 91.12
CA GLN A 3 -38.02 42.63 89.92
C GLN A 3 -37.04 43.44 89.05
N THR A 4 -36.00 44.06 89.63
CA THR A 4 -34.91 44.71 88.88
C THR A 4 -34.07 43.71 88.11
N ILE A 5 -33.83 42.51 88.67
CA ILE A 5 -33.07 41.44 88.00
C ILE A 5 -33.93 40.77 86.93
N ALA A 6 -35.18 40.45 87.23
CA ALA A 6 -36.12 39.88 86.27
C ALA A 6 -36.38 40.80 85.05
N ASN A 7 -36.40 42.12 85.26
CA ASN A 7 -36.51 43.11 84.17
C ASN A 7 -35.19 43.38 83.42
N LYS A 8 -34.03 42.92 83.90
CA LYS A 8 -32.76 43.03 83.13
C LYS A 8 -32.66 41.98 82.03
N GLY A 9 -33.23 40.80 82.24
CA GLY A 9 -33.36 39.77 81.20
C GLY A 9 -32.03 39.32 80.58
N LEU A 10 -32.10 38.85 79.34
CA LEU A 10 -30.96 38.64 78.44
C LEU A 10 -31.11 39.55 77.21
N THR A 11 -30.00 40.12 76.73
CA THR A 11 -29.99 40.92 75.50
C THR A 11 -29.29 40.15 74.39
N PHE A 12 -29.97 39.96 73.26
CA PHE A 12 -29.42 39.32 72.06
C PHE A 12 -29.46 40.28 70.88
N ALA A 13 -28.47 40.20 69.99
CA ALA A 13 -28.52 40.81 68.67
C ALA A 13 -28.30 39.70 67.62
N GLY A 14 -29.16 39.63 66.62
CA GLY A 14 -28.98 38.76 65.45
C GLY A 14 -28.46 39.56 64.25
N ASP A 15 -28.56 38.97 63.06
CA ASP A 15 -28.06 39.57 61.80
C ASP A 15 -28.75 40.91 61.44
N SER A 16 -29.89 41.22 62.06
CA SER A 16 -30.57 42.53 61.98
C SER A 16 -29.90 43.65 62.79
N GLY A 17 -28.79 43.37 63.49
CA GLY A 17 -27.90 44.35 64.12
C GLY A 17 -28.45 45.13 65.32
N THR A 18 -29.75 45.05 65.61
CA THR A 18 -30.40 45.78 66.72
C THR A 18 -30.53 44.90 67.96
N PRO A 19 -29.89 45.23 69.10
CA PRO A 19 -30.03 44.46 70.33
C PRO A 19 -31.46 44.50 70.88
N GLN A 20 -32.02 43.33 71.19
CA GLN A 20 -33.33 43.16 71.80
C GLN A 20 -33.20 42.57 73.21
N ASN A 21 -33.90 43.16 74.17
CA ASN A 21 -33.91 42.71 75.56
C ASN A 21 -35.11 41.82 75.85
N PHE A 22 -34.85 40.60 76.29
CA PHE A 22 -35.85 39.59 76.61
C PHE A 22 -35.87 39.34 78.11
N LYS A 23 -37.01 39.64 78.76
CA LYS A 23 -37.21 39.37 80.19
C LYS A 23 -37.16 37.87 80.47
N LEU A 24 -36.79 37.50 81.70
CA LEU A 24 -36.81 36.09 82.11
C LEU A 24 -38.21 35.49 81.90
N GLY A 25 -38.28 34.40 81.13
CA GLY A 25 -39.53 33.74 80.74
C GLY A 25 -40.15 34.19 79.41
N GLN A 26 -39.55 35.12 78.67
CA GLN A 26 -39.96 35.44 77.29
C GLN A 26 -39.34 34.48 76.28
N THR A 27 -40.09 34.16 75.22
CA THR A 27 -39.59 33.41 74.06
C THR A 27 -38.59 34.27 73.26
N VAL A 28 -37.45 33.67 72.91
CA VAL A 28 -36.47 34.24 71.98
C VAL A 28 -36.56 33.48 70.66
N SER A 29 -36.83 34.18 69.55
CA SER A 29 -36.83 33.60 68.21
C SER A 29 -35.48 33.85 67.54
N ILE A 30 -34.86 32.80 67.00
CA ILE A 30 -33.65 32.88 66.18
C ILE A 30 -34.09 32.75 64.72
N VAL A 31 -33.89 33.81 63.93
CA VAL A 31 -34.25 33.88 62.51
C VAL A 31 -33.03 34.29 61.69
N GLY A 32 -32.87 33.71 60.50
CA GLY A 32 -31.78 34.05 59.58
C GLY A 32 -32.07 35.30 58.73
N GLY A 33 -31.10 35.70 57.91
CA GLY A 33 -31.19 36.91 57.08
C GLY A 33 -32.11 36.82 55.85
N GLU A 34 -32.46 35.61 55.37
CA GLU A 34 -33.48 35.43 54.34
C GLU A 34 -34.86 35.36 55.01
N THR A 35 -35.79 36.17 54.52
CA THR A 35 -37.13 36.38 55.10
C THR A 35 -38.26 35.86 54.21
N ASP A 36 -37.96 35.54 52.96
CA ASP A 36 -38.85 34.82 52.06
C ASP A 36 -38.79 33.32 52.33
N THR A 37 -39.80 32.80 53.02
CA THR A 37 -39.88 31.38 53.39
C THR A 37 -39.96 30.44 52.20
N THR A 38 -40.21 30.92 50.99
CA THR A 38 -40.19 30.08 49.77
C THR A 38 -38.77 29.85 49.22
N LYS A 39 -37.78 30.64 49.66
CA LYS A 39 -36.36 30.44 49.34
C LYS A 39 -35.60 29.71 50.45
N LEU A 40 -36.27 29.41 51.56
CA LEU A 40 -35.74 28.62 52.66
C LEU A 40 -36.00 27.13 52.41
N VAL A 41 -35.11 26.30 52.93
CA VAL A 41 -35.11 24.85 52.68
C VAL A 41 -35.38 24.12 54.00
N ASP A 42 -36.34 23.19 54.01
CA ASP A 42 -36.70 22.38 55.18
C ASP A 42 -35.63 21.29 55.44
N GLY A 43 -34.43 21.73 55.83
CA GLY A 43 -33.25 20.88 56.01
C GLY A 43 -32.64 20.99 57.40
N LYS A 44 -32.22 19.86 57.98
CA LYS A 44 -31.47 19.79 59.25
C LYS A 44 -30.00 20.20 59.09
N ASN A 45 -29.72 21.16 58.22
CA ASN A 45 -28.37 21.54 57.77
C ASN A 45 -27.55 22.22 58.88
N ILE A 46 -28.21 22.83 59.87
CA ILE A 46 -27.59 23.41 61.06
C ILE A 46 -28.09 22.66 62.29
N GLY A 47 -27.18 22.12 63.09
CA GLY A 47 -27.43 21.52 64.39
C GLY A 47 -26.77 22.32 65.51
N VAL A 48 -27.42 22.36 66.68
CA VAL A 48 -26.86 22.95 67.90
C VAL A 48 -26.76 21.87 68.96
N VAL A 49 -25.56 21.68 69.52
CA VAL A 49 -25.27 20.67 70.56
C VAL A 49 -24.60 21.34 71.74
N VAL A 50 -25.10 21.09 72.95
CA VAL A 50 -24.48 21.55 74.20
C VAL A 50 -23.35 20.58 74.57
N ASP A 51 -22.18 21.09 74.98
CA ASP A 51 -21.13 20.28 75.62
C ASP A 51 -21.28 20.23 77.15
N ASP A 52 -20.43 19.43 77.81
CA ASP A 52 -20.50 19.18 79.25
C ASP A 52 -20.18 20.44 80.09
N GLU A 53 -19.51 21.43 79.50
CA GLU A 53 -19.26 22.76 80.06
C GLU A 53 -20.42 23.76 79.80
N GLY A 54 -21.47 23.35 79.09
CA GLY A 54 -22.67 24.17 78.85
C GLY A 54 -22.60 25.10 77.64
N LYS A 55 -21.58 24.99 76.78
CA LYS A 55 -21.40 25.81 75.58
C LYS A 55 -22.20 25.25 74.41
N LEU A 56 -22.89 26.15 73.69
CA LEU A 56 -23.63 25.83 72.48
C LEU A 56 -22.67 25.73 71.28
N ASN A 57 -22.47 24.52 70.78
CA ASN A 57 -21.68 24.26 69.58
C ASN A 57 -22.62 24.17 68.37
N VAL A 58 -22.61 25.23 67.55
CA VAL A 58 -23.28 25.26 66.25
C VAL A 58 -22.44 24.47 65.23
N LYS A 59 -23.06 23.55 64.51
CA LYS A 59 -22.41 22.63 63.57
C LYS A 59 -23.22 22.52 62.29
N LEU A 60 -22.55 22.41 61.15
CA LEU A 60 -23.17 21.93 59.92
C LEU A 60 -23.50 20.44 60.06
N ALA A 61 -24.55 19.98 59.38
CA ALA A 61 -24.74 18.57 59.09
C ALA A 61 -23.58 18.05 58.22
N LYS A 62 -23.27 16.75 58.31
CA LYS A 62 -22.25 16.12 57.46
C LYS A 62 -22.69 16.12 55.99
N ASP A 63 -23.97 15.84 55.78
CA ASP A 63 -24.63 15.89 54.48
C ASP A 63 -25.54 17.12 54.47
N LEU A 64 -25.28 18.05 53.55
CA LEU A 64 -26.12 19.24 53.37
C LEU A 64 -27.18 18.93 52.31
N ASN A 65 -28.45 19.01 52.69
CA ASN A 65 -29.56 18.89 51.76
C ASN A 65 -30.21 20.26 51.57
N LEU A 66 -30.06 20.83 50.37
CA LEU A 66 -30.58 22.14 50.01
C LEU A 66 -31.96 22.07 49.32
N GLY A 67 -32.64 20.93 49.36
CA GLY A 67 -33.96 20.78 48.75
C GLY A 67 -33.95 20.94 47.23
N ALA A 68 -35.11 21.25 46.64
CA ALA A 68 -35.25 21.46 45.20
C ALA A 68 -34.74 22.85 44.75
N ASP A 69 -34.96 23.87 45.56
CA ASP A 69 -34.74 25.28 45.20
C ASP A 69 -33.42 25.85 45.73
N GLY A 70 -32.77 25.17 46.68
CA GLY A 70 -31.52 25.64 47.26
C GLY A 70 -30.29 25.39 46.38
N SER A 71 -29.27 26.22 46.57
CA SER A 71 -28.06 26.20 45.75
C SER A 71 -26.83 26.64 46.54
N VAL A 72 -25.65 26.32 45.99
CA VAL A 72 -24.36 26.87 46.43
C VAL A 72 -23.78 27.69 45.28
N THR A 73 -23.49 28.96 45.52
CA THR A 73 -22.92 29.89 44.54
C THR A 73 -21.50 30.29 44.94
N THR A 74 -20.53 30.09 44.06
CA THR A 74 -19.12 30.46 44.25
C THR A 74 -18.58 31.16 43.00
N GLY A 75 -18.63 32.49 43.00
CA GLY A 75 -18.40 33.28 41.78
C GLY A 75 -19.45 32.95 40.72
N ASP A 76 -19.01 32.70 39.49
CA ASP A 76 -19.90 32.32 38.37
C ASP A 76 -20.34 30.83 38.42
N THR A 77 -19.90 30.06 39.43
CA THR A 77 -20.29 28.66 39.60
C THR A 77 -21.54 28.56 40.46
N VAL A 78 -22.57 27.85 39.97
CA VAL A 78 -23.78 27.52 40.71
C VAL A 78 -23.92 25.99 40.74
N VAL A 79 -24.12 25.44 41.93
CA VAL A 79 -24.49 24.04 42.16
C VAL A 79 -25.92 24.00 42.69
N ASN A 80 -26.83 23.35 41.98
CA ASN A 80 -28.25 23.25 42.30
C ASN A 80 -28.84 21.91 41.81
N ASN A 81 -30.17 21.77 41.81
CA ASN A 81 -30.84 20.55 41.34
C ASN A 81 -30.65 20.26 39.82
N ASP A 82 -30.27 21.25 39.00
CA ASP A 82 -29.98 21.04 37.57
C ASP A 82 -28.56 20.49 37.34
N GLY A 83 -27.68 20.56 38.36
CA GLY A 83 -26.30 20.09 38.34
C GLY A 83 -25.30 21.20 38.67
N VAL A 84 -24.28 21.37 37.84
CA VAL A 84 -23.24 22.39 37.98
C VAL A 84 -23.19 23.28 36.75
N LYS A 85 -23.40 24.58 36.92
CA LYS A 85 -23.27 25.60 35.87
C LYS A 85 -22.08 26.51 36.17
N VAL A 86 -21.27 26.86 35.16
CA VAL A 86 -20.15 27.82 35.27
C VAL A 86 -20.30 28.89 34.20
N GLY A 87 -20.78 30.07 34.60
CA GLY A 87 -21.27 31.09 33.67
C GLY A 87 -22.36 30.55 32.74
N ASP A 88 -22.69 31.24 31.65
CA ASP A 88 -23.75 30.78 30.74
C ASP A 88 -23.33 29.67 29.76
N ASN A 89 -22.03 29.35 29.69
CA ASN A 89 -21.49 28.50 28.62
C ASN A 89 -21.21 27.06 29.03
N VAL A 90 -21.06 26.74 30.33
CA VAL A 90 -20.68 25.39 30.77
C VAL A 90 -21.74 24.84 31.72
N THR A 91 -22.26 23.66 31.39
CA THR A 91 -23.25 22.94 32.23
C THR A 91 -22.90 21.46 32.30
N LEU A 92 -22.74 20.94 33.51
CA LEU A 92 -22.75 19.52 33.83
C LEU A 92 -24.11 19.18 34.45
N GLY A 93 -24.98 18.54 33.68
CA GLY A 93 -26.34 18.18 34.11
C GLY A 93 -26.67 16.70 33.88
N ASN A 94 -27.95 16.36 33.90
CA ASN A 94 -28.45 14.98 33.78
C ASN A 94 -28.07 14.25 32.47
N THR A 95 -27.71 14.98 31.42
CA THR A 95 -27.26 14.43 30.12
C THR A 95 -25.73 14.40 29.97
N GLY A 96 -24.98 14.96 30.92
CA GLY A 96 -23.52 15.06 30.90
C GLY A 96 -23.01 16.50 30.85
N LEU A 97 -21.78 16.68 30.37
CA LEU A 97 -21.09 17.96 30.25
C LEU A 97 -21.31 18.57 28.86
N THR A 98 -21.74 19.83 28.83
CA THR A 98 -21.87 20.63 27.61
C THR A 98 -21.09 21.94 27.74
N ILE A 99 -20.44 22.34 26.65
CA ILE A 99 -19.83 23.67 26.48
C ILE A 99 -20.47 24.32 25.24
N VAL A 100 -21.10 25.47 25.41
CA VAL A 100 -21.73 26.22 24.32
C VAL A 100 -20.69 26.58 23.26
N ASN A 101 -20.96 26.22 22.00
CA ASN A 101 -20.05 26.33 20.85
C ASN A 101 -18.69 25.62 21.02
N GLY A 102 -18.62 24.62 21.91
CA GLY A 102 -17.40 23.86 22.22
C GLY A 102 -17.64 22.35 22.32
N PRO A 103 -16.68 21.61 22.90
CA PRO A 103 -16.81 20.17 23.11
C PRO A 103 -17.93 19.79 24.09
N SER A 104 -18.42 18.57 24.00
CA SER A 104 -19.36 17.98 24.96
C SER A 104 -19.10 16.49 25.19
N VAL A 105 -19.46 16.02 26.38
CA VAL A 105 -19.38 14.61 26.79
C VAL A 105 -20.74 14.26 27.39
N THR A 106 -21.55 13.53 26.64
CA THR A 106 -22.97 13.28 26.97
C THR A 106 -23.29 11.79 26.99
N THR A 107 -24.50 11.44 27.44
CA THR A 107 -25.05 10.07 27.33
C THR A 107 -25.10 9.54 25.89
N SER A 108 -25.06 10.41 24.88
CA SER A 108 -24.99 10.06 23.45
C SER A 108 -23.56 9.94 22.90
N GLY A 109 -22.54 10.12 23.74
CA GLY A 109 -21.12 10.11 23.36
C GLY A 109 -20.45 11.49 23.42
N ILE A 110 -19.31 11.60 22.74
CA ILE A 110 -18.43 12.77 22.75
C ILE A 110 -18.53 13.53 21.44
N ASN A 111 -18.67 14.85 21.50
CA ASN A 111 -18.53 15.75 20.35
C ASN A 111 -17.36 16.71 20.60
N ALA A 112 -16.43 16.81 19.65
CA ALA A 112 -15.27 17.70 19.73
C ALA A 112 -15.60 19.18 19.44
N GLY A 113 -16.80 19.48 18.94
CA GLY A 113 -17.25 20.85 18.65
C GLY A 113 -16.38 21.56 17.61
N ASP A 114 -16.02 20.88 16.52
CA ASP A 114 -15.10 21.36 15.49
C ASP A 114 -13.74 21.86 16.04
N LYS A 115 -13.18 21.11 17.00
CA LYS A 115 -11.83 21.31 17.54
C LYS A 115 -10.96 20.07 17.32
N VAL A 116 -9.66 20.28 17.22
CA VAL A 116 -8.68 19.18 17.17
C VAL A 116 -8.60 18.51 18.53
N ILE A 117 -8.78 17.19 18.57
CA ILE A 117 -8.42 16.37 19.73
C ILE A 117 -6.91 16.10 19.65
N SER A 118 -6.14 16.75 20.52
CA SER A 118 -4.68 16.56 20.62
C SER A 118 -4.31 15.54 21.70
N ASN A 119 -3.04 15.13 21.73
CA ASN A 119 -2.48 14.19 22.71
C ASN A 119 -3.16 12.80 22.74
N VAL A 120 -3.75 12.39 21.61
CA VAL A 120 -4.25 11.01 21.39
C VAL A 120 -3.04 10.10 21.17
N ALA A 121 -2.83 9.16 22.10
CA ALA A 121 -1.82 8.10 21.94
C ALA A 121 -2.16 7.20 20.75
N ASP A 122 -1.20 6.38 20.30
CA ASP A 122 -1.45 5.39 19.26
C ASP A 122 -2.52 4.39 19.75
N GLY A 123 -3.59 4.20 18.99
CA GLY A 123 -4.62 3.20 19.30
C GLY A 123 -4.07 1.77 19.19
N VAL A 124 -4.43 0.91 20.15
CA VAL A 124 -3.92 -0.47 20.29
C VAL A 124 -5.05 -1.51 20.15
N ALA A 125 -6.24 -1.21 20.66
CA ALA A 125 -7.44 -2.03 20.50
C ALA A 125 -8.31 -1.55 19.33
N ASP A 126 -9.13 -2.46 18.79
CA ASP A 126 -10.05 -2.18 17.65
C ASP A 126 -11.03 -1.01 17.89
N SER A 127 -11.27 -0.65 19.16
CA SER A 127 -12.14 0.45 19.59
C SER A 127 -11.42 1.78 19.83
N ASP A 128 -10.09 1.81 19.75
CA ASP A 128 -9.30 3.02 20.06
C ASP A 128 -9.35 4.01 18.89
N ALA A 129 -9.30 5.31 19.23
CA ALA A 129 -9.17 6.35 18.21
C ALA A 129 -7.77 6.35 17.61
N VAL A 130 -7.67 6.42 16.27
CA VAL A 130 -6.38 6.56 15.59
C VAL A 130 -5.91 8.01 15.56
N ASN A 131 -4.61 8.22 15.77
CA ASN A 131 -4.00 9.55 15.65
C ASN A 131 -3.39 9.78 14.24
N LYS A 132 -2.90 11.00 13.98
CA LYS A 132 -2.28 11.35 12.70
C LYS A 132 -1.01 10.54 12.40
N GLY A 133 -0.21 10.16 13.40
CA GLY A 133 1.02 9.38 13.20
C GLY A 133 0.74 7.98 12.66
N GLN A 134 -0.33 7.33 13.12
CA GLN A 134 -0.80 6.06 12.57
C GLN A 134 -1.28 6.23 11.11
N LEU A 135 -2.02 7.30 10.81
CA LEU A 135 -2.46 7.60 9.44
C LEU A 135 -1.29 7.94 8.50
N ASP A 136 -0.29 8.70 8.97
CA ASP A 136 0.94 9.02 8.23
C ASP A 136 1.78 7.77 7.95
N SER A 137 1.75 6.80 8.86
CA SER A 137 2.40 5.49 8.68
C SER A 137 1.72 4.68 7.57
N VAL A 138 0.38 4.64 7.55
CA VAL A 138 -0.40 4.04 6.46
C VAL A 138 -0.14 4.78 5.14
N GLN A 139 -0.14 6.12 5.13
CA GLN A 139 0.18 6.93 3.96
C GLN A 139 1.61 6.67 3.45
N THR A 140 2.58 6.48 4.35
CA THR A 140 3.96 6.13 3.98
C THR A 140 4.04 4.78 3.29
N ILE A 141 3.30 3.77 3.77
CA ILE A 141 3.22 2.45 3.13
C ILE A 141 2.51 2.55 1.77
N ALA A 142 1.36 3.22 1.70
CA ALA A 142 0.61 3.40 0.46
C ALA A 142 1.42 4.15 -0.62
N ASN A 143 2.21 5.14 -0.21
CA ASN A 143 3.09 5.91 -1.11
C ASN A 143 4.30 5.13 -1.64
N LYS A 144 4.65 3.96 -1.08
CA LYS A 144 5.70 3.09 -1.64
C LYS A 144 5.27 2.44 -2.95
N GLY A 145 3.97 2.27 -3.20
CA GLY A 145 3.47 1.69 -4.44
C GLY A 145 3.99 0.27 -4.73
N LEU A 146 4.09 -0.08 -6.01
CA LEU A 146 4.65 -1.33 -6.51
C LEU A 146 5.90 -1.06 -7.33
N THR A 147 6.93 -1.88 -7.16
CA THR A 147 8.18 -1.80 -7.93
C THR A 147 8.29 -2.98 -8.88
N PHE A 148 8.45 -2.71 -10.17
CA PHE A 148 8.66 -3.72 -11.21
C PHE A 148 10.07 -3.59 -11.78
N ALA A 149 10.78 -4.72 -11.94
CA ALA A 149 12.04 -4.77 -12.67
C ALA A 149 11.90 -5.77 -13.83
N GLY A 150 12.19 -5.31 -15.05
CA GLY A 150 12.34 -6.19 -16.21
C GLY A 150 13.77 -6.70 -16.35
N ASP A 151 14.07 -7.40 -17.44
CA ASP A 151 15.41 -7.96 -17.69
C ASP A 151 16.50 -6.89 -17.93
N SER A 152 16.13 -5.61 -18.06
CA SER A 152 17.06 -4.46 -17.99
C SER A 152 17.63 -4.20 -16.59
N GLY A 153 17.15 -4.90 -15.56
CA GLY A 153 17.66 -4.86 -14.19
C GLY A 153 17.35 -3.58 -13.40
N THR A 154 16.94 -2.49 -14.06
CA THR A 154 16.62 -1.21 -13.41
C THR A 154 15.17 -1.24 -12.90
N PRO A 155 14.91 -1.20 -11.59
CA PRO A 155 13.55 -1.21 -11.07
C PRO A 155 12.85 0.13 -11.32
N GLN A 156 11.57 0.07 -11.67
CA GLN A 156 10.68 1.22 -11.81
C GLN A 156 9.59 1.14 -10.76
N ASN A 157 9.35 2.25 -10.05
CA ASN A 157 8.36 2.35 -8.98
C ASN A 157 7.10 3.06 -9.49
N PHE A 158 5.95 2.45 -9.25
CA PHE A 158 4.64 2.94 -9.65
C PHE A 158 3.75 3.12 -8.42
N LYS A 159 3.25 4.33 -8.20
CA LYS A 159 2.36 4.65 -7.09
C LYS A 159 0.97 4.07 -7.32
N LEU A 160 0.22 3.84 -6.24
CA LEU A 160 -1.19 3.49 -6.32
C LEU A 160 -1.95 4.55 -7.16
N GLY A 161 -2.77 4.08 -8.10
CA GLY A 161 -3.48 4.92 -9.07
C GLY A 161 -2.70 5.26 -10.35
N GLN A 162 -1.44 4.84 -10.49
CA GLN A 162 -0.72 4.92 -11.78
C GLN A 162 -0.99 3.70 -12.66
N THR A 163 -1.10 3.91 -13.96
CA THR A 163 -1.23 2.83 -14.96
C THR A 163 0.14 2.24 -15.28
N VAL A 164 0.27 0.92 -15.15
CA VAL A 164 1.43 0.16 -15.64
C VAL A 164 1.05 -0.49 -16.97
N SER A 165 1.62 0.01 -18.07
CA SER A 165 1.35 -0.51 -19.42
C SER A 165 2.29 -1.67 -19.76
N ILE A 166 1.74 -2.88 -19.87
CA ILE A 166 2.44 -4.06 -20.39
C ILE A 166 1.93 -4.28 -21.82
N VAL A 167 2.72 -3.91 -22.83
CA VAL A 167 2.28 -3.86 -24.23
C VAL A 167 3.05 -4.84 -25.13
N GLY A 168 2.32 -5.61 -25.93
CA GLY A 168 2.86 -6.57 -26.90
C GLY A 168 3.06 -6.02 -28.33
N GLY A 169 2.78 -4.73 -28.56
CA GLY A 169 2.95 -4.06 -29.86
C GLY A 169 1.72 -4.12 -30.77
N GLU A 170 1.11 -5.29 -30.95
CA GLU A 170 -0.17 -5.41 -31.66
C GLU A 170 -1.34 -5.01 -30.75
N THR A 171 -2.27 -4.21 -31.29
CA THR A 171 -3.41 -3.61 -30.58
C THR A 171 -4.75 -4.06 -31.13
N ASP A 172 -4.78 -4.57 -32.36
CA ASP A 172 -5.93 -5.22 -32.95
C ASP A 172 -6.07 -6.63 -32.36
N THR A 173 -7.02 -6.79 -31.44
CA THR A 173 -7.24 -8.08 -30.75
C THR A 173 -7.64 -9.19 -31.71
N THR A 174 -8.08 -8.89 -32.93
CA THR A 174 -8.39 -9.92 -33.95
C THR A 174 -7.14 -10.52 -34.61
N LYS A 175 -5.96 -9.91 -34.42
CA LYS A 175 -4.66 -10.40 -34.88
C LYS A 175 -3.84 -11.07 -33.77
N LEU A 176 -4.35 -11.08 -32.55
CA LEU A 176 -3.74 -11.78 -31.42
C LEU A 176 -4.20 -13.25 -31.41
N VAL A 177 -3.33 -14.14 -30.93
CA VAL A 177 -3.61 -15.57 -30.86
C VAL A 177 -4.07 -15.95 -29.46
N ASP A 178 -5.28 -16.51 -29.35
CA ASP A 178 -5.79 -17.10 -28.10
C ASP A 178 -5.07 -18.44 -27.83
N GLY A 179 -3.88 -18.35 -27.21
CA GLY A 179 -3.01 -19.51 -27.02
C GLY A 179 -2.09 -19.40 -25.81
N LYS A 180 -1.64 -20.55 -25.29
CA LYS A 180 -0.74 -20.65 -24.12
C LYS A 180 0.74 -20.53 -24.51
N ASN A 181 1.05 -19.72 -25.52
CA ASN A 181 2.40 -19.60 -26.09
C ASN A 181 3.41 -18.94 -25.13
N ILE A 182 2.90 -18.09 -24.24
CA ILE A 182 3.65 -17.41 -23.20
C ILE A 182 3.10 -17.87 -21.85
N GLY A 183 3.94 -18.57 -21.09
CA GLY A 183 3.69 -18.90 -19.69
C GLY A 183 4.39 -17.91 -18.76
N VAL A 184 3.81 -17.66 -17.59
CA VAL A 184 4.46 -16.92 -16.51
C VAL A 184 4.54 -17.84 -15.30
N VAL A 185 5.74 -18.05 -14.76
CA VAL A 185 5.97 -18.86 -13.57
C VAL A 185 6.77 -18.07 -12.54
N VAL A 186 6.42 -18.21 -11.27
CA VAL A 186 7.16 -17.64 -10.14
C VAL A 186 8.27 -18.61 -9.74
N ASP A 187 9.50 -18.13 -9.52
CA ASP A 187 10.58 -18.90 -8.91
C ASP A 187 10.64 -18.70 -7.37
N ASP A 188 11.57 -19.39 -6.70
CA ASP A 188 11.64 -19.41 -5.24
C ASP A 188 12.02 -18.03 -4.65
N GLU A 189 12.68 -17.18 -5.44
CA GLU A 189 12.98 -15.77 -5.13
C GLU A 189 11.81 -14.81 -5.44
N GLY A 190 10.72 -15.29 -6.03
CA GLY A 190 9.52 -14.50 -6.35
C GLY A 190 9.55 -13.78 -7.70
N LYS A 191 10.52 -14.04 -8.58
CA LYS A 191 10.59 -13.45 -9.92
C LYS A 191 9.56 -14.10 -10.85
N LEU A 192 8.78 -13.27 -11.53
CA LEU A 192 7.91 -13.67 -12.62
C LEU A 192 8.75 -13.95 -13.88
N ASN A 193 9.01 -15.23 -14.14
CA ASN A 193 9.71 -15.68 -15.33
C ASN A 193 8.72 -15.88 -16.49
N VAL A 194 8.80 -15.00 -17.48
CA VAL A 194 8.09 -15.13 -18.76
C VAL A 194 8.83 -16.16 -19.61
N LYS A 195 8.14 -17.22 -20.04
CA LYS A 195 8.71 -18.32 -20.80
C LYS A 195 7.87 -18.62 -22.03
N LEU A 196 8.53 -18.92 -23.14
CA LEU A 196 7.86 -19.60 -24.26
C LEU A 196 7.39 -20.97 -23.77
N ALA A 197 6.21 -21.39 -24.21
CA ALA A 197 5.83 -22.80 -24.17
C ALA A 197 6.83 -23.62 -25.01
N LYS A 198 7.00 -24.91 -24.66
CA LYS A 198 7.82 -25.83 -25.48
C LYS A 198 7.28 -25.92 -26.91
N ASP A 199 5.96 -25.83 -27.03
CA ASP A 199 5.21 -25.91 -28.27
C ASP A 199 4.54 -24.55 -28.52
N LEU A 200 4.84 -23.91 -29.65
CA LEU A 200 4.26 -22.62 -30.04
C LEU A 200 3.04 -22.86 -30.96
N ASN A 201 1.87 -22.39 -30.54
CA ASN A 201 0.62 -22.48 -31.29
C ASN A 201 0.17 -21.10 -31.76
N LEU A 202 0.48 -20.76 -33.02
CA LEU A 202 0.13 -19.47 -33.63
C LEU A 202 -1.32 -19.43 -34.19
N GLY A 203 -2.17 -20.40 -33.85
CA GLY A 203 -3.54 -20.46 -34.38
C GLY A 203 -3.59 -20.79 -35.87
N ALA A 204 -4.73 -20.49 -36.51
CA ALA A 204 -4.94 -20.78 -37.93
C ALA A 204 -4.23 -19.78 -38.87
N ASP A 205 -4.22 -18.49 -38.50
CA ASP A 205 -3.77 -17.39 -39.35
C ASP A 205 -2.43 -16.76 -38.90
N GLY A 206 -1.89 -17.17 -37.74
CA GLY A 206 -0.62 -16.67 -37.24
C GLY A 206 0.58 -17.36 -37.91
N SER A 207 1.65 -16.61 -38.08
CA SER A 207 2.85 -17.05 -38.81
C SER A 207 4.13 -16.50 -38.17
N VAL A 208 5.26 -17.16 -38.41
CA VAL A 208 6.59 -16.58 -38.15
C VAL A 208 7.16 -16.11 -39.48
N THR A 209 7.18 -14.80 -39.71
CA THR A 209 7.82 -14.23 -40.89
C THR A 209 9.34 -14.25 -40.72
N THR A 210 10.01 -15.25 -41.29
CA THR A 210 11.47 -15.45 -41.23
C THR A 210 12.20 -15.06 -42.53
N GLY A 211 11.55 -14.30 -43.40
CA GLY A 211 12.04 -14.09 -44.78
C GLY A 211 12.11 -15.42 -45.52
N ASP A 212 13.19 -15.64 -46.29
CA ASP A 212 13.36 -16.86 -47.11
C ASP A 212 13.94 -18.08 -46.33
N THR A 213 13.97 -18.01 -44.99
CA THR A 213 14.87 -18.85 -44.17
C THR A 213 14.14 -19.81 -43.22
N VAL A 214 14.62 -21.05 -43.17
CA VAL A 214 14.32 -22.05 -42.12
C VAL A 214 15.55 -22.22 -41.22
N VAL A 215 15.32 -22.28 -39.90
CA VAL A 215 16.35 -22.58 -38.89
C VAL A 215 15.82 -23.68 -37.97
N ASN A 216 16.48 -24.83 -37.94
CA ASN A 216 16.09 -25.96 -37.08
C ASN A 216 17.29 -26.86 -36.73
N ASN A 217 17.04 -28.02 -36.13
CA ASN A 217 18.10 -28.98 -35.78
C ASN A 217 18.70 -29.73 -36.99
N ASP A 218 18.05 -29.67 -38.16
CA ASP A 218 18.60 -30.22 -39.41
C ASP A 218 19.62 -29.27 -40.06
N GLY A 219 19.55 -27.99 -39.70
CA GLY A 219 20.43 -26.94 -40.18
C GLY A 219 19.65 -25.74 -40.70
N VAL A 220 19.99 -25.30 -41.91
CA VAL A 220 19.43 -24.07 -42.52
C VAL A 220 19.03 -24.32 -43.97
N LYS A 221 17.85 -23.83 -44.33
CA LYS A 221 17.38 -23.77 -45.72
C LYS A 221 17.13 -22.31 -46.08
N VAL A 222 17.64 -21.86 -47.23
CA VAL A 222 17.41 -20.50 -47.79
C VAL A 222 16.89 -20.66 -49.21
N GLY A 223 15.57 -20.55 -49.38
CA GLY A 223 14.90 -21.01 -50.59
C GLY A 223 15.20 -22.50 -50.90
N ASP A 224 14.92 -22.96 -52.12
CA ASP A 224 14.94 -24.39 -52.44
C ASP A 224 16.31 -24.94 -52.88
N ASN A 225 17.15 -24.10 -53.46
CA ASN A 225 18.41 -24.54 -54.05
C ASN A 225 19.55 -24.62 -53.04
N VAL A 226 19.34 -24.29 -51.77
CA VAL A 226 20.40 -24.20 -50.75
C VAL A 226 19.93 -24.94 -49.50
N THR A 227 20.46 -26.14 -49.30
CA THR A 227 20.24 -26.93 -48.08
C THR A 227 21.57 -27.13 -47.36
N LEU A 228 21.65 -26.62 -46.13
CA LEU A 228 22.71 -26.95 -45.18
C LEU A 228 22.15 -28.01 -44.22
N GLY A 229 22.58 -29.25 -44.39
CA GLY A 229 22.12 -30.41 -43.63
C GLY A 229 23.22 -31.07 -42.79
N ASN A 230 22.85 -32.13 -42.05
CA ASN A 230 23.79 -32.98 -41.30
C ASN A 230 24.88 -33.66 -42.18
N THR A 231 24.67 -33.76 -43.49
CA THR A 231 25.62 -34.28 -44.49
C THR A 231 26.41 -33.18 -45.22
N GLY A 232 26.18 -31.90 -44.92
CA GLY A 232 26.84 -30.75 -45.55
C GLY A 232 25.91 -29.89 -46.42
N LEU A 233 26.52 -29.05 -47.26
CA LEU A 233 25.84 -28.11 -48.15
C LEU A 233 25.58 -28.74 -49.52
N THR A 234 24.32 -28.74 -49.94
CA THR A 234 23.92 -29.12 -51.30
C THR A 234 23.30 -27.94 -52.04
N ILE A 235 23.84 -27.66 -53.24
CA ILE A 235 23.24 -26.73 -54.19
C ILE A 235 22.84 -27.51 -55.45
N VAL A 236 21.54 -27.55 -55.73
CA VAL A 236 20.96 -28.42 -56.76
C VAL A 236 21.42 -27.97 -58.15
N ASN A 237 21.91 -28.91 -58.96
CA ASN A 237 22.53 -28.70 -60.28
C ASN A 237 23.77 -27.78 -60.28
N GLY A 238 24.29 -27.44 -59.09
CA GLY A 238 25.51 -26.70 -58.86
C GLY A 238 26.48 -27.49 -57.97
N PRO A 239 27.45 -26.81 -57.35
CA PRO A 239 28.40 -27.46 -56.45
C PRO A 239 27.74 -27.99 -55.17
N SER A 240 28.26 -29.09 -54.64
CA SER A 240 27.97 -29.55 -53.28
C SER A 240 29.26 -29.81 -52.50
N VAL A 241 29.17 -29.61 -51.20
CA VAL A 241 30.24 -29.85 -50.23
C VAL A 241 29.64 -30.71 -49.13
N THR A 242 29.98 -31.99 -49.12
CA THR A 242 29.35 -32.99 -48.26
C THR A 242 30.37 -33.75 -47.43
N THR A 243 29.90 -34.60 -46.51
CA THR A 243 30.73 -35.56 -45.75
C THR A 243 31.55 -36.51 -46.64
N SER A 244 31.25 -36.60 -47.93
CA SER A 244 31.98 -37.40 -48.93
C SER A 244 33.00 -36.60 -49.75
N GLY A 245 33.18 -35.30 -49.49
CA GLY A 245 34.04 -34.40 -50.25
C GLY A 245 33.27 -33.39 -51.11
N ILE A 246 33.95 -32.87 -52.14
CA ILE A 246 33.48 -31.78 -53.01
C ILE A 246 33.06 -32.33 -54.37
N ASN A 247 31.89 -31.92 -54.87
CA ASN A 247 31.45 -32.16 -56.23
C ASN A 247 31.09 -30.82 -56.88
N ALA A 248 31.64 -30.51 -58.06
CA ALA A 248 31.35 -29.26 -58.76
C ALA A 248 30.05 -29.30 -59.61
N GLY A 249 29.45 -30.48 -59.80
CA GLY A 249 28.20 -30.64 -60.55
C GLY A 249 28.34 -30.27 -62.03
N ASP A 250 29.40 -30.73 -62.69
CA ASP A 250 29.73 -30.44 -64.10
C ASP A 250 29.81 -28.95 -64.43
N LYS A 251 30.35 -28.15 -63.49
CA LYS A 251 30.69 -26.74 -63.67
C LYS A 251 32.21 -26.57 -63.70
N VAL A 252 32.68 -25.53 -64.41
CA VAL A 252 34.10 -25.20 -64.49
C VAL A 252 34.63 -24.83 -63.10
N ILE A 253 35.66 -25.54 -62.65
CA ILE A 253 36.46 -25.16 -61.48
C ILE A 253 37.66 -24.35 -62.00
N SER A 254 37.74 -23.07 -61.62
CA SER A 254 38.86 -22.18 -61.97
C SER A 254 39.72 -21.85 -60.74
N ASN A 255 40.94 -21.38 -60.99
CA ASN A 255 41.91 -20.94 -59.96
C ASN A 255 42.52 -22.08 -59.11
N VAL A 256 43.18 -23.05 -59.76
CA VAL A 256 43.99 -24.11 -59.12
C VAL A 256 45.47 -23.84 -59.41
N ALA A 257 46.34 -23.94 -58.39
CA ALA A 257 47.77 -23.60 -58.44
C ALA A 257 48.66 -24.76 -58.95
N ASP A 258 49.98 -24.55 -59.01
CA ASP A 258 50.98 -25.59 -59.34
C ASP A 258 51.27 -26.49 -58.13
N GLY A 259 51.26 -27.81 -58.33
CA GLY A 259 51.59 -28.78 -57.28
C GLY A 259 53.08 -28.85 -56.94
N VAL A 260 53.39 -28.98 -55.65
CA VAL A 260 54.76 -29.00 -55.09
C VAL A 260 55.03 -30.26 -54.25
N ALA A 261 54.04 -30.73 -53.49
CA ALA A 261 54.10 -32.01 -52.78
C ALA A 261 53.46 -33.13 -53.61
N ASP A 262 53.88 -34.37 -53.38
CA ASP A 262 53.45 -35.56 -54.14
C ASP A 262 51.93 -35.81 -54.17
N SER A 263 51.15 -35.15 -53.31
CA SER A 263 49.69 -35.27 -53.18
C SER A 263 48.88 -34.10 -53.75
N ASP A 264 49.51 -33.08 -54.33
CA ASP A 264 48.81 -31.89 -54.83
C ASP A 264 48.07 -32.16 -56.16
N ALA A 265 47.01 -31.41 -56.42
CA ALA A 265 46.31 -31.45 -57.70
C ALA A 265 47.09 -30.66 -58.77
N VAL A 266 47.41 -31.32 -59.90
CA VAL A 266 48.09 -30.68 -61.04
C VAL A 266 47.11 -30.01 -62.01
N ASN A 267 47.53 -28.92 -62.65
CA ASN A 267 46.71 -28.16 -63.60
C ASN A 267 47.08 -28.42 -65.07
N LYS A 268 46.30 -27.88 -66.02
CA LYS A 268 46.50 -28.11 -67.47
C LYS A 268 47.88 -27.63 -67.98
N GLY A 269 48.45 -26.59 -67.39
CA GLY A 269 49.76 -26.06 -67.80
C GLY A 269 50.89 -27.06 -67.63
N GLN A 270 50.83 -27.88 -66.57
CA GLN A 270 51.78 -28.95 -66.31
C GLN A 270 51.65 -30.13 -67.31
N LEU A 271 50.45 -30.35 -67.88
CA LEU A 271 50.17 -31.45 -68.81
C LEU A 271 50.59 -31.15 -70.26
N ASP A 272 50.33 -29.92 -70.77
CA ASP A 272 50.61 -29.55 -72.17
C ASP A 272 52.11 -29.70 -72.53
N SER A 273 53.01 -29.47 -71.56
CA SER A 273 54.46 -29.62 -71.71
C SER A 273 54.90 -31.05 -72.10
N VAL A 274 54.13 -32.07 -71.70
CA VAL A 274 54.48 -33.49 -71.93
C VAL A 274 54.12 -33.93 -73.35
N GLN A 275 52.96 -33.50 -73.87
CA GLN A 275 52.45 -33.96 -75.16
C GLN A 275 53.35 -33.56 -76.34
N THR A 276 54.03 -32.42 -76.24
CA THR A 276 54.92 -31.85 -77.27
C THR A 276 56.01 -32.82 -77.74
N ILE A 277 56.46 -33.74 -76.89
CA ILE A 277 57.56 -34.68 -77.16
C ILE A 277 57.13 -35.83 -78.10
N ALA A 278 55.84 -36.17 -78.15
CA ALA A 278 55.38 -37.48 -78.64
C ALA A 278 54.99 -37.57 -80.13
N SER A 279 54.74 -36.46 -80.84
CA SER A 279 54.00 -36.48 -82.12
C SER A 279 54.81 -36.72 -83.40
N THR A 280 56.13 -36.94 -83.33
CA THR A 280 57.06 -36.83 -84.47
C THR A 280 57.51 -38.19 -85.12
N GLY A 281 56.55 -39.07 -85.52
CA GLY A 281 56.73 -40.54 -85.84
C GLY A 281 56.74 -41.12 -87.31
N VAL A 282 56.23 -42.37 -87.56
CA VAL A 282 56.50 -43.29 -88.76
C VAL A 282 55.30 -44.25 -89.20
N THR A 283 55.33 -44.97 -90.36
CA THR A 283 54.21 -45.79 -91.00
C THR A 283 54.58 -47.07 -91.85
N PHE A 284 53.62 -47.99 -92.20
CA PHE A 284 53.72 -49.21 -93.10
C PHE A 284 52.35 -49.71 -93.72
N SER A 285 52.26 -50.74 -94.63
CA SER A 285 50.99 -51.23 -95.30
C SER A 285 51.00 -52.63 -96.07
N GLU A 286 49.80 -53.12 -96.53
CA GLU A 286 49.40 -54.18 -97.55
C GLU A 286 49.61 -55.73 -97.28
N VAL A 287 49.11 -56.77 -98.01
CA VAL A 287 48.58 -57.03 -99.42
C VAL A 287 47.50 -58.21 -99.50
N ARG A 288 46.96 -58.64 -100.68
CA ARG A 288 46.02 -59.80 -100.94
C ARG A 288 46.23 -60.58 -102.30
N GLY A 289 45.61 -61.77 -102.54
CA GLY A 289 45.78 -62.59 -103.80
C GLY A 289 44.60 -63.46 -104.30
N THR A 290 44.73 -64.05 -105.52
CA THR A 290 43.75 -64.84 -106.35
C THR A 290 44.49 -65.85 -107.28
N PRO A 291 43.85 -66.60 -108.22
CA PRO A 291 42.80 -67.63 -108.14
C PRO A 291 43.35 -69.05 -108.49
N PRO A 292 42.51 -70.10 -108.65
CA PRO A 292 42.04 -70.45 -110.01
C PRO A 292 40.56 -70.84 -110.12
#